data_AF-A0A2G1Z6E7-F1
#
_entry.id   AF-A0A2G1Z6E7-F1
#
_cell.length_a   1.000
_cell.length_b   1.000
_cell.length_c   1.000
_cell.angle_alpha   90.00
_cell.angle_beta   90.00
_cell.angle_gamma   90.00
#
_symmetry.space_group_name_H-M   'P 1'
#
loop_
_entity.id
_entity.type
_entity.pdbx_description
1 polymer ?
#
loop_
_entity_poly.entity_id
_entity_poly.type
_entity_poly.pdbx_seq_one_letter_code
_entity_poly.pdbx_strand_id
1 'polypeptide(L)'
;AEQPFGTVPQARHFPRRNRIIPGLSLGVLVVEAAPRSGSLITARMALEQGREIFAVPGSPMDPRARGTNNLIRNGAVLAESAEDIIDALQSSRGRPLKEPDQPSLPFGKPHIPAEQELEAIRPRLISLLSPTPTEIDEIIRLTEQPPAIILTILLELELAGRIERHFGNRVSIVE
;
A
#
# COMPACT_ATOMS: atom_id res chain seq x y z
N ALA A 1 1.39 -4.42 14.49
CA ALA A 1 2.07 -4.48 15.81
C ALA A 1 3.57 -4.54 15.57
N GLU A 2 4.41 -3.98 16.44
CA GLU A 2 5.88 -3.96 16.28
C GLU A 2 6.60 -5.07 17.07
N GLN A 3 5.85 -6.03 17.62
CA GLN A 3 6.40 -7.12 18.42
C GLN A 3 6.77 -8.33 17.54
N PRO A 4 7.76 -9.14 17.95
CA PRO A 4 8.10 -10.38 17.24
C PRO A 4 6.89 -11.32 17.08
N PHE A 5 6.94 -12.16 16.04
CA PHE A 5 5.90 -13.15 15.80
C PHE A 5 5.72 -14.07 17.02
N GLY A 6 4.46 -14.38 17.34
CA GLY A 6 4.11 -15.20 18.53
C GLY A 6 4.13 -14.46 19.87
N THR A 7 4.46 -13.16 19.90
CA THR A 7 4.45 -12.40 21.17
C THR A 7 3.03 -12.21 21.70
N VAL A 8 2.77 -12.71 22.91
CA VAL A 8 1.49 -12.51 23.62
C VAL A 8 1.42 -11.07 24.16
N PRO A 9 0.30 -10.35 23.97
CA PRO A 9 0.14 -8.99 24.49
C PRO A 9 0.13 -8.97 26.02
N GLN A 10 0.96 -8.11 26.62
CA GLN A 10 1.05 -7.88 28.06
C GLN A 10 0.78 -6.41 28.36
N ALA A 11 0.34 -6.08 29.58
CA ALA A 11 0.03 -4.70 30.00
C ALA A 11 1.18 -3.70 29.67
N ARG A 12 2.43 -4.12 29.87
CA ARG A 12 3.62 -3.31 29.57
C ARG A 12 3.84 -3.01 28.07
N HIS A 13 3.21 -3.78 27.16
CA HIS A 13 3.33 -3.57 25.71
C HIS A 13 2.44 -2.41 25.22
N PHE A 14 1.35 -2.09 25.93
CA PHE A 14 0.37 -1.12 25.47
C PHE A 14 0.89 0.32 25.44
N PRO A 15 1.59 0.86 26.48
CA PRO A 15 2.15 2.20 26.41
C PRO A 15 3.13 2.37 25.25
N ARG A 16 4.04 1.40 25.05
CA ARG A 16 5.00 1.44 23.95
C ARG A 16 4.31 1.39 22.58
N ARG A 17 3.26 0.59 22.42
CA ARG A 17 2.47 0.53 21.18
C ARG A 17 1.66 1.82 20.94
N ASN A 18 1.17 2.45 22.00
CA ASN A 18 0.27 3.61 21.91
C ASN A 18 0.94 4.82 21.27
N ARG A 19 2.28 4.89 21.22
CA ARG A 19 3.03 5.92 20.49
C ARG A 19 2.90 5.82 18.96
N ILE A 20 2.60 4.63 18.44
CA ILE A 20 2.59 4.37 16.99
C ILE A 20 1.37 5.05 16.35
N ILE A 21 0.23 5.00 17.04
CA ILE A 21 -1.03 5.61 16.58
C ILE A 21 -0.85 7.12 16.31
N PRO A 22 -0.46 7.97 17.28
CA PRO A 22 -0.25 9.38 17.03
C PRO A 22 0.95 9.64 16.10
N GLY A 23 1.94 8.75 16.09
CA GLY A 23 3.12 8.89 15.24
C GLY A 23 2.78 8.84 13.75
N LEU A 24 1.80 8.04 13.36
CA LEU A 24 1.32 7.89 11.99
C LEU A 24 0.17 8.85 11.62
N SER A 25 -0.41 9.54 12.59
CA SER A 25 -1.54 10.46 12.37
C SER A 25 -1.08 11.91 12.19
N LEU A 26 -1.89 12.70 11.48
CA LEU A 26 -1.74 14.17 11.44
C LEU A 26 -2.26 14.84 12.73
N GLY A 27 -3.28 14.22 13.35
CA GLY A 27 -3.85 14.62 14.64
C GLY A 27 -4.62 13.46 15.26
N VAL A 28 -5.05 13.62 16.51
CA VAL A 28 -5.78 12.58 17.26
C VAL A 28 -7.09 13.15 17.80
N LEU A 29 -8.20 12.51 17.44
CA LEU A 29 -9.52 12.77 18.02
C LEU A 29 -9.77 11.88 19.24
N VAL A 30 -10.15 12.50 20.36
CA VAL A 30 -10.63 11.81 21.55
C VAL A 30 -12.14 12.03 21.68
N VAL A 31 -12.91 10.96 21.48
CA VAL A 31 -14.38 11.01 21.52
C VAL A 31 -14.90 10.96 22.96
N GLU A 32 -14.40 10.03 23.77
CA GLU A 32 -14.74 9.90 25.18
C GLU A 32 -13.50 9.51 25.99
N ALA A 33 -13.36 10.11 27.18
CA ALA A 33 -12.30 9.77 28.11
C ALA A 33 -12.67 10.12 29.55
N ALA A 34 -12.88 9.10 30.39
CA ALA A 34 -12.94 9.32 31.83
C ALA A 34 -11.56 9.72 32.40
N PRO A 35 -11.49 10.32 33.61
CA PRO A 35 -10.22 10.57 34.28
C PRO A 35 -9.43 9.25 34.44
N ARG A 36 -8.16 9.25 34.03
CA ARG A 36 -7.28 8.06 33.95
C ARG A 36 -7.58 7.07 32.81
N SER A 37 -8.38 7.45 31.81
CA SER A 37 -8.55 6.65 30.58
C SER A 37 -7.22 6.48 29.84
N GLY A 38 -7.00 5.29 29.27
CA GLY A 38 -5.84 5.01 28.41
C GLY A 38 -5.78 5.91 27.17
N SER A 39 -6.92 6.39 26.67
CA SER A 39 -6.98 7.34 25.55
C SER A 39 -6.26 8.65 25.85
N LEU A 40 -6.21 9.07 27.13
CA LEU A 40 -5.47 10.28 27.55
C LEU A 40 -3.95 10.07 27.47
N ILE A 41 -3.47 8.83 27.56
CA ILE A 41 -2.06 8.51 27.34
C ILE A 41 -1.71 8.74 25.86
N THR A 42 -2.57 8.28 24.95
CA THR A 42 -2.41 8.51 23.51
C THR A 42 -2.48 10.00 23.16
N ALA A 43 -3.41 10.75 23.76
CA ALA A 43 -3.49 12.21 23.58
C ALA A 43 -2.22 12.93 24.06
N ARG A 44 -1.67 12.53 25.22
CA ARG A 44 -0.39 13.07 25.70
C ARG A 44 0.77 12.77 24.74
N MET A 45 0.87 11.53 24.26
CA MET A 45 1.91 11.13 23.30
C MET A 45 1.78 11.89 21.97
N ALA A 46 0.56 12.20 21.52
CA ALA A 46 0.33 13.03 20.36
C ALA A 46 0.85 14.46 20.57
N LEU A 47 0.57 15.09 21.71
CA LEU A 47 1.11 16.41 22.05
C LEU A 47 2.65 16.42 22.08
N GLU A 48 3.27 15.40 22.70
CA GLU A 48 4.73 15.24 22.73
C GLU A 48 5.34 15.10 21.32
N GLN A 49 4.57 14.61 20.35
CA GLN A 49 4.97 14.45 18.95
C GLN A 49 4.57 15.65 18.07
N GLY A 50 4.05 16.73 18.66
CA GLY A 50 3.59 17.91 17.93
C GLY A 50 2.39 17.62 17.03
N ARG A 51 1.52 16.69 17.42
CA ARG A 51 0.27 16.36 16.71
C ARG A 51 -0.88 17.19 17.27
N GLU A 52 -1.77 17.58 16.38
CA GLU A 52 -3.00 18.28 16.75
C GLU A 52 -3.90 17.36 17.59
N ILE A 53 -4.53 17.91 18.64
CA ILE A 53 -5.49 17.17 19.45
C ILE A 53 -6.88 17.74 19.22
N PHE A 54 -7.80 16.83 18.90
CA PHE A 54 -9.22 17.11 18.80
C PHE A 54 -9.94 16.40 19.93
N ALA A 55 -10.98 17.03 20.47
CA ALA A 55 -11.78 16.43 21.52
C ALA A 55 -13.27 16.76 21.32
N VAL A 56 -14.10 15.73 21.48
CA VAL A 56 -15.56 15.89 21.43
C VAL A 56 -16.03 16.44 22.78
N PRO A 57 -16.75 17.58 22.80
CA PRO A 57 -17.28 18.13 24.04
C PRO A 57 -18.41 17.24 24.57
N GLY A 58 -18.63 17.28 25.88
CA GLY A 58 -19.76 16.58 26.50
C GLY A 58 -20.23 17.23 27.78
N SER A 59 -21.35 16.73 28.31
CA SER A 59 -21.96 17.26 29.53
C SER A 59 -20.97 17.23 30.71
N PRO A 60 -20.85 18.30 31.52
CA PRO A 60 -20.04 18.27 32.75
C PRO A 60 -20.47 17.19 33.76
N MET A 61 -21.72 16.73 33.66
CA MET A 61 -22.28 15.67 34.51
C MET A 61 -21.90 14.27 34.01
N ASP A 62 -21.47 14.12 32.76
CA ASP A 62 -21.01 12.85 32.22
C ASP A 62 -19.55 12.58 32.65
N PRO A 63 -19.28 11.53 33.46
CA PRO A 63 -17.92 11.18 33.85
C PRO A 63 -17.01 10.83 32.66
N ARG A 64 -17.56 10.40 31.52
CA ARG A 64 -16.80 10.05 30.30
C ARG A 64 -16.36 11.28 29.50
N ALA A 65 -17.05 12.40 29.66
CA ALA A 65 -16.70 13.66 29.00
C ALA A 65 -15.65 14.47 29.79
N ARG A 66 -15.37 14.12 31.05
CA ARG A 66 -14.44 14.88 31.90
C ARG A 66 -13.04 15.00 31.30
N GLY A 67 -12.53 13.93 30.69
CA GLY A 67 -11.21 13.93 30.05
C GLY A 67 -11.18 14.74 28.75
N THR A 68 -12.20 14.61 27.90
CA THR A 68 -12.28 15.39 26.66
C THR A 68 -12.47 16.88 26.95
N ASN A 69 -13.36 17.24 27.87
CA ASN A 69 -13.54 18.63 28.32
C ASN A 69 -12.25 19.22 28.93
N ASN A 70 -11.47 18.40 29.65
CA ASN A 70 -10.16 18.84 30.15
C ASN A 70 -9.15 19.02 29.02
N LEU A 71 -9.15 18.18 27.98
CA LEU A 71 -8.29 18.39 26.80
C LEU A 71 -8.64 19.72 26.13
N ILE A 72 -9.92 20.01 25.91
CA ILE A 72 -10.40 21.27 25.32
C ILE A 72 -9.92 22.46 26.17
N ARG A 73 -10.08 22.39 27.50
CA ARG A 73 -9.59 23.43 28.42
C ARG A 73 -8.08 23.66 28.33
N ASN A 74 -7.31 22.63 27.98
CA ASN A 74 -5.86 22.69 27.83
C ASN A 74 -5.42 22.99 26.38
N GLY A 75 -6.33 23.44 25.51
CA GLY A 75 -6.02 23.91 24.16
C GLY A 75 -6.21 22.87 23.05
N ALA A 76 -6.83 21.72 23.33
CA ALA A 76 -7.30 20.86 22.24
C ALA A 76 -8.41 21.55 21.45
N VAL A 77 -8.43 21.32 20.14
CA VAL A 77 -9.49 21.79 19.25
C VAL A 77 -10.79 21.05 19.59
N LEU A 78 -11.84 21.81 19.87
CA LEU A 78 -13.19 21.27 20.03
C LEU A 78 -13.69 20.82 18.67
N ALA A 79 -14.16 19.57 18.56
CA ALA A 79 -14.71 19.02 17.32
C ALA A 79 -16.13 18.47 17.57
N GLU A 80 -17.10 19.03 16.84
CA GLU A 80 -18.50 18.57 16.82
C GLU A 80 -18.80 17.76 15.56
N SER A 81 -18.03 17.98 14.48
CA SER A 81 -18.13 17.22 13.24
C SER A 81 -16.77 16.85 12.64
N ALA A 82 -16.79 16.09 11.53
CA ALA A 82 -15.58 15.74 10.80
C ALA A 82 -14.99 16.96 10.08
N GLU A 83 -15.84 17.90 9.66
CA GLU A 83 -15.46 19.14 8.99
C GLU A 83 -14.55 19.99 9.88
N ASP A 84 -14.84 20.12 11.18
CA ASP A 84 -13.98 20.85 12.14
C ASP A 84 -12.53 20.32 12.14
N ILE A 85 -12.39 18.99 12.05
CA ILE A 85 -11.09 18.32 12.02
C ILE A 85 -10.40 18.58 10.67
N ILE A 86 -11.14 18.47 9.58
CA ILE A 86 -10.62 18.69 8.23
C ILE A 86 -10.12 20.13 8.09
N ASP A 87 -10.88 21.11 8.53
CA ASP A 87 -10.56 22.55 8.39
C ASP A 87 -9.34 22.94 9.25
N ALA A 88 -9.26 22.44 10.48
CA ALA A 88 -8.10 22.61 11.33
C ALA A 88 -6.84 21.98 10.73
N LEU A 89 -6.95 20.78 10.15
CA LEU A 89 -5.81 20.11 9.50
C LEU A 89 -5.41 20.77 8.18
N GLN A 90 -6.35 21.35 7.42
CA GLN A 90 -6.07 22.08 6.19
C GLN A 90 -5.24 23.34 6.45
N SER A 91 -5.54 24.05 7.52
CA SER A 91 -4.77 25.23 7.97
C SER A 91 -3.32 24.86 8.34
N SER A 92 -3.12 23.62 8.79
CA SER A 92 -1.82 23.05 9.17
C SER A 92 -1.11 22.30 8.03
N ARG A 93 -1.63 22.29 6.80
CA ARG A 93 -1.01 21.61 5.64
C ARG A 93 0.26 22.34 5.18
N GLY A 94 1.36 22.11 5.89
CA GLY A 94 2.69 22.14 5.29
C GLY A 94 2.88 20.91 4.41
N ARG A 95 3.10 21.13 3.10
CA ARG A 95 3.33 20.17 1.99
C ARG A 95 2.36 18.95 1.96
N PRO A 96 1.73 18.64 0.81
CA PRO A 96 1.04 17.36 0.67
C PRO A 96 2.01 16.24 1.03
N LEU A 97 1.52 15.21 1.75
CA LEU A 97 2.19 13.92 1.89
C LEU A 97 2.30 13.32 0.48
N LYS A 98 3.25 13.82 -0.30
CA LYS A 98 3.68 13.19 -1.54
C LYS A 98 4.50 12.01 -1.07
N GLU A 99 4.19 10.84 -1.62
CA GLU A 99 5.12 9.73 -1.52
C GLU A 99 6.50 10.28 -1.94
N PRO A 100 7.54 10.17 -1.09
CA PRO A 100 8.88 10.56 -1.51
C PRO A 100 9.11 9.85 -2.83
N ASP A 101 9.63 10.55 -3.84
CA ASP A 101 9.89 9.96 -5.15
C ASP A 101 10.70 8.69 -4.88
N GLN A 102 10.04 7.52 -4.91
CA GLN A 102 10.66 6.28 -4.50
C GLN A 102 11.84 6.14 -5.45
N PRO A 103 13.09 5.96 -4.98
CA PRO A 103 14.12 5.46 -5.87
C PRO A 103 13.52 4.17 -6.41
N SER A 104 13.23 4.17 -7.72
CA SER A 104 12.64 3.03 -8.40
C SER A 104 13.36 1.81 -7.89
N LEU A 105 12.63 0.90 -7.22
CA LEU A 105 13.16 -0.43 -6.95
C LEU A 105 13.83 -0.91 -8.25
N PRO A 106 14.96 -1.62 -8.21
CA PRO A 106 15.66 -2.06 -9.43
C PRO A 106 14.81 -2.96 -10.33
N PHE A 107 13.60 -3.31 -9.90
CA PHE A 107 12.51 -3.72 -10.77
C PHE A 107 12.05 -2.51 -11.57
N GLY A 108 12.68 -2.32 -12.74
CA GLY A 108 12.26 -1.33 -13.73
C GLY A 108 10.75 -1.41 -13.97
N LYS A 109 10.17 -0.31 -14.48
CA LYS A 109 8.75 -0.28 -14.85
C LYS A 109 8.43 -1.53 -15.69
N PRO A 110 7.30 -2.21 -15.45
CA PRO A 110 6.92 -3.37 -16.24
C PRO A 110 7.00 -3.00 -17.72
N HIS A 111 7.90 -3.67 -18.45
CA HIS A 111 8.13 -3.41 -19.87
C HIS A 111 6.92 -3.94 -20.62
N ILE A 112 6.12 -3.02 -21.15
CA ILE A 112 5.04 -3.34 -22.07
C ILE A 112 5.69 -3.36 -23.45
N PRO A 113 5.81 -4.51 -24.12
CA PRO A 113 6.42 -4.59 -25.44
C PRO A 113 5.71 -3.64 -26.41
N ALA A 114 6.48 -2.79 -27.10
CA ALA A 114 5.94 -2.00 -28.20
C ALA A 114 5.73 -2.90 -29.43
N GLU A 115 4.73 -2.60 -30.26
CA GLU A 115 4.44 -3.38 -31.48
C GLU A 115 5.67 -3.55 -32.38
N GLN A 116 6.51 -2.52 -32.47
CA GLN A 116 7.76 -2.53 -33.24
C GLN A 116 8.75 -3.59 -32.75
N GLU A 117 8.80 -3.83 -31.44
CA GLU A 117 9.65 -4.86 -30.83
C GLU A 117 9.10 -6.26 -31.14
N LEU A 118 7.78 -6.42 -31.12
CA LEU A 118 7.11 -7.67 -31.47
C LEU A 118 7.40 -8.04 -32.92
N GLU A 119 7.20 -7.11 -33.86
CA GLU A 119 7.43 -7.32 -35.30
C GLU A 119 8.89 -7.66 -35.64
N ALA A 120 9.85 -7.07 -34.92
CA ALA A 120 11.27 -7.37 -35.13
C ALA A 120 11.63 -8.82 -34.75
N ILE A 121 10.97 -9.39 -33.75
CA ILE A 121 11.28 -10.71 -33.20
C ILE A 121 10.40 -11.81 -33.83
N ARG A 122 9.19 -11.49 -34.26
CA ARG A 122 8.19 -12.43 -34.77
C ARG A 122 8.73 -13.40 -35.84
N PRO A 123 9.48 -12.97 -36.89
CA PRO A 123 10.02 -13.89 -37.89
C PRO A 123 11.01 -14.90 -37.31
N ARG A 124 11.85 -14.45 -36.37
CA ARG A 124 12.85 -15.31 -35.70
C ARG A 124 12.17 -16.32 -34.78
N LEU A 125 11.16 -15.90 -34.03
CA LEU A 125 10.37 -16.80 -33.19
C LEU A 125 9.68 -17.88 -34.02
N ILE A 126 9.02 -17.50 -35.12
CA ILE A 126 8.34 -18.45 -36.02
C ILE A 126 9.33 -19.47 -36.60
N SER A 127 10.56 -19.07 -36.94
CA SER A 127 11.59 -19.98 -37.44
C SER A 127 12.06 -21.04 -36.42
N LEU A 128 11.84 -20.80 -35.12
CA LEU A 128 12.20 -21.71 -34.03
C LEU A 128 11.06 -22.64 -33.63
N LEU A 129 9.83 -22.35 -34.07
CA LEU A 129 8.69 -23.21 -33.84
C LEU A 129 8.73 -24.41 -34.79
N SER A 130 8.30 -25.56 -34.29
CA SER A 130 8.27 -26.81 -35.06
C SER A 130 6.97 -27.58 -34.81
N PRO A 131 6.64 -28.58 -35.66
CA PRO A 131 5.54 -29.50 -35.39
C PRO A 131 5.74 -30.34 -34.12
N THR A 132 6.98 -30.46 -33.64
CA THR A 132 7.28 -31.12 -32.37
C THR A 132 7.16 -30.14 -31.20
N PRO A 133 6.51 -30.52 -30.08
CA PRO A 133 6.36 -29.65 -28.92
C PRO A 133 7.72 -29.14 -28.40
N THR A 134 7.90 -27.82 -28.43
CA THR A 134 9.12 -27.11 -28.05
C THR A 134 8.88 -26.33 -26.75
N GLU A 135 9.84 -26.35 -25.82
CA GLU A 135 9.74 -25.65 -24.53
C GLU A 135 9.79 -24.13 -24.73
N ILE A 136 8.87 -23.39 -24.11
CA ILE A 136 8.86 -21.92 -24.20
C ILE A 136 10.16 -21.32 -23.63
N ASP A 137 10.72 -21.92 -22.59
CA ASP A 137 12.00 -21.48 -21.99
C ASP A 137 13.17 -21.65 -22.97
N GLU A 138 13.13 -22.66 -23.85
CA GLU A 138 14.12 -22.84 -24.90
C GLU A 138 14.00 -21.77 -25.98
N ILE A 139 12.77 -21.41 -26.37
CA ILE A 139 12.51 -20.30 -27.31
C ILE A 139 13.02 -18.98 -26.73
N ILE A 140 12.74 -18.70 -25.44
CA ILE A 140 13.25 -17.52 -24.75
C ILE A 140 14.79 -17.49 -24.77
N ARG A 141 15.43 -18.63 -24.47
CA ARG A 141 16.88 -18.77 -24.46
C ARG A 141 17.50 -18.53 -25.84
N LEU A 142 16.91 -19.06 -26.93
CA LEU A 142 17.44 -18.95 -28.29
C LEU A 142 17.19 -17.59 -28.95
N THR A 143 16.17 -16.88 -28.49
CA THR A 143 15.83 -15.53 -28.98
C THR A 143 16.55 -14.42 -28.22
N GLU A 144 17.04 -14.71 -27.00
CA GLU A 144 17.65 -13.75 -26.07
C GLU A 144 16.75 -12.54 -25.81
N GLN A 145 15.43 -12.75 -25.84
CA GLN A 145 14.43 -11.70 -25.61
C GLN A 145 13.77 -11.82 -24.24
N PRO A 146 13.27 -10.72 -23.67
CA PRO A 146 12.45 -10.75 -22.47
C PRO A 146 11.26 -11.71 -22.61
N PRO A 147 10.92 -12.50 -21.57
CA PRO A 147 9.78 -13.42 -21.61
C PRO A 147 8.46 -12.75 -22.02
N ALA A 148 8.26 -11.49 -21.63
CA ALA A 148 7.08 -10.72 -21.98
C ALA A 148 6.87 -10.63 -23.51
N ILE A 149 7.94 -10.39 -24.29
CA ILE A 149 7.87 -10.30 -25.75
C ILE A 149 7.46 -11.66 -26.36
N ILE A 150 8.13 -12.73 -25.93
CA ILE A 150 7.91 -14.08 -26.46
C ILE A 150 6.50 -14.58 -26.13
N LEU A 151 6.05 -14.38 -24.89
CA LEU A 151 4.71 -14.80 -24.46
C LEU A 151 3.60 -14.03 -25.18
N THR A 152 3.79 -12.74 -25.48
CA THR A 152 2.83 -11.95 -26.26
C THR A 152 2.73 -12.48 -27.69
N ILE A 153 3.83 -12.72 -28.38
CA ILE A 153 3.81 -13.24 -29.77
C ILE A 153 3.19 -14.65 -29.81
N LEU A 154 3.53 -15.52 -28.85
CA LEU A 154 2.94 -16.86 -28.77
C LEU A 154 1.42 -16.79 -28.52
N LEU A 155 0.96 -15.89 -27.66
CA LEU A 155 -0.47 -15.67 -27.44
C LEU A 155 -1.17 -15.21 -28.72
N GLU A 156 -0.56 -14.29 -29.49
CA GLU A 156 -1.12 -13.86 -30.78
C GLU A 156 -1.24 -15.02 -31.77
N LEU A 157 -0.20 -15.86 -31.87
CA LEU A 157 -0.21 -17.03 -32.75
C LEU A 157 -1.22 -18.09 -32.32
N GLU A 158 -1.42 -18.27 -31.01
CA GLU A 158 -2.41 -19.19 -30.44
C GLU A 158 -3.83 -18.72 -30.76
N LEU A 159 -4.10 -17.42 -30.55
CA LEU A 159 -5.39 -16.80 -30.89
C LEU A 159 -5.67 -16.84 -32.40
N ALA A 160 -4.62 -16.77 -33.23
CA ALA A 160 -4.70 -16.94 -34.68
C ALA A 160 -4.81 -18.41 -35.13
N GLY A 161 -4.80 -19.38 -34.21
CA GLY A 161 -4.88 -20.81 -34.50
C GLY A 161 -3.65 -21.37 -35.23
N ARG A 162 -2.49 -20.70 -35.12
CA ARG A 162 -1.24 -21.10 -35.78
C ARG A 162 -0.35 -22.00 -34.92
N ILE A 163 -0.60 -22.02 -33.60
CA ILE A 163 0.12 -22.87 -32.66
C ILE A 163 -0.84 -23.53 -31.67
N GLU A 164 -0.40 -24.64 -31.10
CA GLU A 164 -1.09 -25.37 -30.03
C GLU A 164 -0.21 -25.40 -28.77
N ARG A 165 -0.85 -25.19 -27.61
CA ARG A 165 -0.20 -25.32 -26.31
C ARG A 165 -0.34 -26.73 -25.75
N HIS A 166 0.77 -27.27 -25.26
CA HIS A 166 0.87 -28.59 -24.66
C HIS A 166 1.16 -28.50 -23.15
N PHE A 167 0.96 -29.62 -22.44
CA PHE A 167 1.35 -29.72 -21.03
C PHE A 167 2.86 -29.52 -20.85
N GLY A 168 3.22 -28.83 -19.76
CA GLY A 168 4.61 -28.54 -19.43
C GLY A 168 5.17 -27.28 -20.10
N ASN A 169 4.32 -26.31 -20.46
CA ASN A 169 4.75 -25.04 -21.06
C ASN A 169 5.45 -25.18 -22.42
N ARG A 170 4.93 -26.10 -23.24
CA ARG A 170 5.41 -26.39 -24.60
C ARG A 170 4.45 -25.90 -25.66
N VAL A 171 4.97 -25.56 -26.84
CA VAL A 171 4.21 -25.11 -28.01
C VAL A 171 4.65 -25.83 -29.28
N SER A 172 3.73 -26.09 -30.19
CA SER A 172 4.01 -26.59 -31.55
C SER A 172 3.22 -25.81 -32.59
N ILE A 173 3.69 -25.81 -33.84
CA ILE A 173 2.92 -25.27 -34.97
C ILE A 173 1.75 -26.20 -35.29
N VAL A 174 0.60 -25.61 -35.63
CA VAL A 174 -0.55 -26.31 -36.20
C VAL A 174 -0.50 -26.13 -37.72
N GLU A 175 -0.46 -27.24 -38.47
CA GLU A 175 -0.57 -27.22 -39.94
C GLU A 175 -1.99 -26.83 -40.41
#